data_AF-A0A6S7LVR0-F1
#
_entry.id   AF-A0A6S7LVR0-F1
#
_cell.length_a   1.000
_cell.length_b   1.000
_cell.length_c   1.000
_cell.angle_alpha   90.00
_cell.angle_beta   90.00
_cell.angle_gamma   90.00
#
_symmetry.space_group_name_H-M   'P 1'
#
loop_
_entity.id
_entity.type
_entity.pdbx_description
1 polymer ?
#
loop_
_entity_poly.entity_id
_entity_poly.type
_entity_poly.pdbx_seq_one_letter_code
_entity_poly.pdbx_strand_id
1 'polypeptide(L)'
;MKCDENDMYQGINSDSSDEGTQRHVKGKQPPKSCGAVPSPPKVSPATSQYYPKSLMLNIMLKMGKVVDKKSTTVITLHSFNIELMAWNKIPTTVEFVVDEQELGSGGFRTAFKATTQHPMYANTTWVVKRYLPEAKVLIQETNQNIEAHTKKAVQMHVLARNFARQLKRVMASSVDSQYGPSLQYNKVYFGMTDGNECVTVEEYVDGKFIKYINNDGISCVEQSDDMCQKAHCLAHFSYE
;
A
#
# COMPACT_ATOMS: atom_id res chain seq x y z
N MET A 1 -19.91 -10.69 -21.43
CA MET A 1 -19.45 -9.45 -22.11
C MET A 1 -18.00 -9.22 -21.73
N LYS A 2 -17.17 -8.83 -22.70
CA LYS A 2 -15.86 -8.19 -22.49
C LYS A 2 -15.92 -6.82 -23.17
N CYS A 3 -15.25 -5.83 -22.60
CA CYS A 3 -14.87 -4.61 -23.29
C CYS A 3 -13.37 -4.45 -23.02
N ASP A 4 -12.57 -4.40 -24.07
CA ASP A 4 -11.14 -4.11 -23.99
C ASP A 4 -10.95 -2.64 -24.37
N GLU A 5 -10.33 -1.83 -23.49
CA GLU A 5 -9.98 -0.44 -23.78
C GLU A 5 -8.46 -0.32 -24.01
N ASN A 6 -8.08 -0.31 -25.29
CA ASN A 6 -6.74 0.04 -25.77
C ASN A 6 -6.91 0.63 -27.17
N ASP A 7 -6.86 1.97 -27.30
CA ASP A 7 -6.37 2.67 -28.50
C ASP A 7 -6.45 4.19 -28.33
N MET A 8 -5.41 4.79 -27.73
CA MET A 8 -5.11 6.22 -27.89
C MET A 8 -3.66 6.53 -27.54
N TYR A 9 -2.72 6.39 -28.49
CA TYR A 9 -1.57 7.30 -28.69
C TYR A 9 -0.65 6.83 -29.84
N GLN A 10 -0.90 7.37 -31.04
CA GLN A 10 0.01 7.54 -32.18
C GLN A 10 -0.73 8.42 -33.21
N GLY A 11 -0.12 9.35 -33.95
CA GLY A 11 1.30 9.71 -34.01
C GLY A 11 1.72 9.89 -35.47
N ILE A 12 1.43 11.04 -36.07
CA ILE A 12 1.64 11.28 -37.52
C ILE A 12 2.41 12.59 -37.73
N ASN A 13 3.59 12.50 -38.38
CA ASN A 13 4.30 13.65 -38.94
C ASN A 13 5.40 13.17 -39.93
N SER A 14 5.13 13.12 -41.24
CA SER A 14 6.15 12.88 -42.30
C SER A 14 5.63 13.13 -43.74
N ASP A 15 5.79 14.38 -44.19
CA ASP A 15 6.41 14.87 -45.45
C ASP A 15 6.36 14.12 -46.81
N SER A 16 6.45 14.91 -47.90
CA SER A 16 6.71 14.58 -49.33
C SER A 16 5.66 13.74 -50.11
N SER A 17 5.43 13.88 -51.43
CA SER A 17 5.66 14.96 -52.44
C SER A 17 4.62 14.74 -53.61
N ASP A 18 4.66 15.19 -54.88
CA ASP A 18 5.64 15.85 -55.76
C ASP A 18 4.95 16.49 -57.02
N GLU A 19 5.73 16.84 -58.06
CA GLU A 19 5.38 17.17 -59.46
C GLU A 19 4.69 18.52 -59.83
N GLY A 20 4.95 18.97 -61.07
CA GLY A 20 4.35 20.15 -61.71
C GLY A 20 4.79 20.36 -63.16
N THR A 21 4.17 21.30 -63.90
CA THR A 21 4.55 21.71 -65.27
C THR A 21 4.06 23.15 -65.58
N GLN A 22 4.72 23.86 -66.50
CA GLN A 22 4.53 25.31 -66.75
C GLN A 22 4.00 25.68 -68.16
N ARG A 23 3.65 26.98 -68.30
CA ARG A 23 3.50 27.82 -69.54
C ARG A 23 2.08 27.78 -70.15
N HIS A 24 1.48 28.90 -70.57
CA HIS A 24 2.08 30.04 -71.28
C HIS A 24 1.55 31.45 -70.91
N VAL A 25 2.17 32.49 -71.48
CA VAL A 25 2.02 33.93 -71.15
C VAL A 25 1.04 34.69 -72.06
N LYS A 26 0.23 35.59 -71.47
CA LYS A 26 -0.12 36.94 -71.99
C LYS A 26 -0.82 37.78 -70.90
N GLY A 27 -0.51 39.07 -70.79
CA GLY A 27 -1.03 39.96 -69.72
C GLY A 27 -1.66 41.26 -70.24
N LYS A 28 -2.29 42.03 -69.33
CA LYS A 28 -2.71 43.43 -69.51
C LYS A 28 -2.96 44.14 -68.16
N GLN A 29 -3.18 45.46 -68.24
CA GLN A 29 -3.15 46.48 -67.18
C GLN A 29 -4.12 46.28 -65.98
N PRO A 30 -3.87 46.95 -64.83
CA PRO A 30 -4.54 46.65 -63.56
C PRO A 30 -5.97 47.22 -63.44
N PRO A 31 -6.91 46.48 -62.82
CA PRO A 31 -8.18 47.02 -62.36
C PRO A 31 -8.01 47.83 -61.06
N LYS A 32 -8.83 48.88 -60.97
CA LYS A 32 -8.87 49.91 -59.93
C LYS A 32 -9.02 49.36 -58.50
N SER A 33 -8.54 50.14 -57.52
CA SER A 33 -8.78 49.93 -56.09
C SER A 33 -10.25 49.66 -55.76
N CYS A 34 -10.52 48.50 -55.16
CA CYS A 34 -11.76 48.25 -54.43
C CYS A 34 -11.57 48.73 -52.99
N GLY A 35 -12.40 49.66 -52.53
CA GLY A 35 -12.33 50.18 -51.17
C GLY A 35 -12.56 49.08 -50.14
N ALA A 36 -11.70 49.01 -49.12
CA ALA A 36 -11.90 48.10 -48.00
C ALA A 36 -13.16 48.51 -47.23
N VAL A 37 -14.15 47.62 -47.17
CA VAL A 37 -15.30 47.76 -46.26
C VAL A 37 -14.74 47.71 -44.82
N PRO A 38 -15.10 48.67 -43.94
CA PRO A 38 -14.65 48.61 -42.55
C PRO A 38 -15.15 47.34 -41.89
N SER A 39 -14.23 46.53 -41.33
CA SER A 39 -14.60 45.45 -40.42
C SER A 39 -15.47 46.01 -39.29
N PRO A 40 -16.53 45.31 -38.85
CA PRO A 40 -17.31 45.78 -37.71
C PRO A 40 -16.40 45.96 -36.49
N PRO A 41 -16.62 46.99 -35.67
CA PRO A 41 -15.75 47.26 -34.53
C PRO A 41 -15.72 46.05 -33.62
N LYS A 42 -14.52 45.56 -33.30
CA LYS A 42 -14.35 44.51 -32.30
C LYS A 42 -14.90 45.04 -30.97
N VAL A 43 -16.07 44.55 -30.58
CA VAL A 43 -16.59 44.76 -29.23
C VAL A 43 -15.62 44.08 -28.27
N SER A 44 -14.77 44.87 -27.63
CA SER A 44 -13.95 44.40 -26.51
C SER A 44 -14.89 43.72 -25.51
N PRO A 45 -14.61 42.47 -25.08
CA PRO A 45 -15.39 41.89 -24.00
C PRO A 45 -15.27 42.83 -22.80
N ALA A 46 -16.40 43.29 -22.28
CA ALA A 46 -16.43 44.30 -21.21
C ALA A 46 -15.54 43.81 -20.07
N THR A 47 -14.56 44.63 -19.67
CA THR A 47 -13.57 44.26 -18.66
C THR A 47 -14.29 43.88 -17.38
N SER A 48 -14.22 42.60 -17.02
CA SER A 48 -14.96 42.06 -15.89
C SER A 48 -14.46 42.67 -14.59
N GLN A 49 -15.15 43.71 -14.11
CA GLN A 49 -14.97 44.28 -12.78
C GLN A 49 -15.53 43.36 -11.67
N TYR A 50 -15.86 42.11 -11.99
CA TYR A 50 -16.22 41.10 -11.00
C TYR A 50 -14.97 40.61 -10.26
N TYR A 51 -14.55 41.41 -9.28
CA TYR A 51 -13.64 40.92 -8.23
C TYR A 51 -14.37 39.85 -7.42
N PRO A 52 -13.86 38.60 -7.35
CA PRO A 52 -14.47 37.59 -6.50
C PRO A 52 -14.42 38.05 -5.04
N LYS A 53 -15.51 37.83 -4.30
CA LYS A 53 -15.62 38.27 -2.90
C LYS A 53 -14.46 37.70 -2.08
N SER A 54 -13.60 38.57 -1.57
CA SER A 54 -12.47 38.20 -0.71
C SER A 54 -12.96 37.33 0.45
N LEU A 55 -12.48 36.08 0.52
CA LEU A 55 -12.77 35.22 1.65
C LEU A 55 -12.20 35.87 2.92
N MET A 56 -13.03 36.00 3.95
CA MET A 56 -12.56 36.57 5.21
C MET A 56 -11.47 35.67 5.80
N LEU A 57 -10.45 36.28 6.41
CA LEU A 57 -9.30 35.58 6.98
C LEU A 57 -9.73 34.51 8.02
N ASN A 58 -10.81 34.76 8.76
CA ASN A 58 -11.40 33.81 9.71
C ASN A 58 -12.15 32.63 9.06
N ILE A 59 -12.47 32.69 7.77
CA ILE A 59 -12.98 31.55 6.96
C ILE A 59 -11.79 30.78 6.40
N MET A 60 -10.76 31.47 5.88
CA MET A 60 -9.52 30.84 5.42
C MET A 60 -8.84 30.05 6.54
N LEU A 61 -8.73 30.62 7.75
CA LEU A 61 -8.19 29.95 8.94
C LEU A 61 -9.09 28.82 9.49
N LYS A 62 -10.31 28.64 8.97
CA LYS A 62 -11.21 27.52 9.28
C LYS A 62 -11.24 26.44 8.19
N MET A 63 -10.60 26.66 7.03
CA MET A 63 -10.57 25.70 5.92
C MET A 63 -9.73 24.44 6.20
N GLY A 64 -9.04 24.40 7.34
CA GLY A 64 -8.54 23.16 7.92
C GLY A 64 -8.57 23.24 9.44
N LYS A 65 -8.97 22.14 10.10
CA LYS A 65 -8.38 21.86 11.41
C LYS A 65 -6.90 21.62 11.15
N VAL A 66 -6.03 22.37 11.81
CA VAL A 66 -4.66 21.89 12.03
C VAL A 66 -4.83 20.63 12.87
N VAL A 67 -4.67 19.47 12.25
CA VAL A 67 -4.68 18.19 12.97
C VAL A 67 -3.49 18.23 13.91
N ASP A 68 -3.72 17.97 15.20
CA ASP A 68 -2.64 17.84 16.19
C ASP A 68 -1.59 16.88 15.62
N LYS A 69 -0.30 17.26 15.72
CA LYS A 69 0.81 16.63 14.98
C LYS A 69 1.11 15.19 15.44
N LYS A 70 0.17 14.27 15.22
CA LYS A 70 0.48 12.84 15.13
C LYS A 70 1.35 12.66 13.89
N SER A 71 2.56 12.15 14.08
CA SER A 71 3.46 11.86 12.97
C SER A 71 2.82 10.77 12.09
N THR A 72 2.62 11.08 10.81
CA THR A 72 2.29 10.05 9.82
C THR A 72 3.58 9.45 9.25
N THR A 73 3.52 8.19 8.88
CA THR A 73 4.60 7.48 8.17
C THR A 73 3.99 6.88 6.92
N VAL A 74 4.55 7.19 5.76
CA VAL A 74 4.13 6.57 4.50
C VAL A 74 4.84 5.23 4.38
N ILE A 75 4.07 4.14 4.27
CA ILE A 75 4.60 2.77 4.19
C ILE A 75 4.12 2.12 2.90
N THR A 76 5.06 1.68 2.08
CA THR A 76 4.81 0.88 0.88
C THR A 76 4.71 -0.59 1.26
N LEU A 77 3.50 -1.16 1.21
CA LEU A 77 3.19 -2.52 1.63
C LEU A 77 3.33 -3.51 0.48
N HIS A 78 4.10 -4.58 0.70
CA HIS A 78 4.16 -5.75 -0.16
C HIS A 78 3.57 -6.96 0.55
N SER A 79 2.85 -7.80 -0.20
CA SER A 79 2.30 -9.07 0.26
C SER A 79 2.91 -10.25 -0.49
N PHE A 80 3.09 -11.37 0.22
CA PHE A 80 3.57 -12.62 -0.35
C PHE A 80 2.39 -13.56 -0.64
N ASN A 81 2.31 -14.06 -1.87
CA ASN A 81 1.33 -15.05 -2.29
C ASN A 81 1.97 -16.45 -2.21
N ILE A 82 1.49 -17.26 -1.27
CA ILE A 82 2.00 -18.62 -1.04
C ILE A 82 1.56 -19.64 -2.11
N GLU A 83 0.41 -19.42 -2.75
CA GLU A 83 -0.11 -20.30 -3.82
C GLU A 83 0.71 -20.15 -5.12
N LEU A 84 1.34 -18.98 -5.32
CA LEU A 84 2.30 -18.71 -6.39
C LEU A 84 3.77 -18.72 -5.93
N MET A 85 4.02 -18.96 -4.63
CA MET A 85 5.32 -18.80 -3.95
C MET A 85 6.07 -17.50 -4.28
N ALA A 86 5.34 -16.41 -4.55
CA ALA A 86 5.87 -15.18 -5.14
C ALA A 86 5.40 -13.92 -4.40
N TRP A 87 6.21 -12.86 -4.48
CA TRP A 87 5.81 -11.53 -4.03
C TRP A 87 4.86 -10.88 -5.04
N ASN A 88 3.78 -10.26 -4.54
CA ASN A 88 2.85 -9.52 -5.40
C ASN A 88 3.57 -8.31 -6.03
N LYS A 89 3.48 -8.22 -7.36
CA LYS A 89 4.23 -7.22 -8.17
C LYS A 89 3.81 -5.77 -7.91
N ILE A 90 2.55 -5.56 -7.57
CA ILE A 90 1.98 -4.24 -7.28
C ILE A 90 1.93 -4.09 -5.75
N PRO A 91 2.73 -3.19 -5.16
CA PRO A 91 2.59 -2.84 -3.75
C PRO A 91 1.42 -1.87 -3.53
N THR A 92 1.06 -1.65 -2.27
CA THR A 92 0.07 -0.63 -1.88
C THR A 92 0.72 0.36 -0.92
N THR A 93 0.87 1.61 -1.34
CA THR A 93 1.41 2.68 -0.48
C THR A 93 0.30 3.25 0.39
N VAL A 94 0.54 3.29 1.70
CA VAL A 94 -0.46 3.62 2.73
C VAL A 94 0.15 4.61 3.71
N GLU A 95 -0.54 5.72 3.96
CA GLU A 95 -0.21 6.61 5.06
C GLU A 95 -0.77 6.03 6.37
N PHE A 96 0.11 5.77 7.34
CA PHE A 96 -0.27 5.36 8.69
C PHE A 96 -0.04 6.49 9.68
N VAL A 97 -1.04 6.75 10.52
CA VAL A 97 -0.86 7.44 11.80
C VAL A 97 -0.29 6.41 12.76
N VAL A 98 0.97 6.55 13.15
CA VAL A 98 1.64 5.63 14.09
C VAL A 98 1.68 6.30 15.46
N ASP A 99 1.26 5.59 16.51
CA ASP A 99 1.31 6.11 17.87
C ASP A 99 2.77 6.11 18.37
N GLU A 100 3.17 7.20 19.02
CA GLU A 100 4.56 7.41 19.50
C GLU A 100 4.92 6.50 20.69
N GLN A 101 3.91 6.01 21.42
CA GLN A 101 4.09 5.09 22.53
C GLN A 101 4.25 3.66 22.03
N GLU A 102 5.29 2.98 22.52
CA GLU A 102 5.48 1.54 22.27
C GLU A 102 4.31 0.73 22.84
N LEU A 103 3.75 -0.17 22.02
CA LEU A 103 2.82 -1.20 22.48
C LEU A 103 3.56 -2.30 23.27
N GLY A 104 4.86 -2.43 23.03
CA GLY A 104 5.77 -3.33 23.71
C GLY A 104 6.98 -3.69 22.82
N SER A 105 8.04 -4.18 23.44
CA SER A 105 9.24 -4.64 22.74
C SER A 105 9.59 -6.08 23.07
N GLY A 106 10.24 -6.76 22.14
CA GLY A 106 10.81 -8.10 22.30
C GLY A 106 12.18 -8.16 21.64
N GLY A 107 12.95 -9.23 21.89
CA GLY A 107 14.40 -9.30 21.66
C GLY A 107 14.96 -9.03 20.24
N PHE A 108 14.13 -8.70 19.25
CA PHE A 108 14.56 -8.21 17.93
C PHE A 108 13.81 -6.95 17.44
N ARG A 109 12.63 -6.64 17.97
CA ARG A 109 11.69 -5.65 17.40
C ARG A 109 10.82 -5.00 18.47
N THR A 110 10.64 -3.67 18.35
CA THR A 110 9.59 -2.91 19.05
C THR A 110 8.32 -2.85 18.18
N ALA A 111 7.15 -2.93 18.82
CA ALA A 111 5.84 -2.79 18.19
C ALA A 111 5.20 -1.43 18.53
N PHE A 112 4.67 -0.75 17.52
CA PHE A 112 3.91 0.51 17.64
C PHE A 112 2.50 0.29 17.11
N LYS A 113 1.49 0.84 17.80
CA LYS A 113 0.10 0.81 17.33
C LYS A 113 -0.07 1.81 16.18
N ALA A 114 -0.92 1.50 15.21
CA ALA A 114 -1.14 2.35 14.05
C ALA A 114 -2.57 2.30 13.52
N THR A 115 -3.00 3.38 12.88
CA THR A 115 -4.29 3.51 12.18
C THR A 115 -4.08 4.18 10.82
N THR A 116 -5.04 4.08 9.90
CA THR A 116 -4.94 4.69 8.57
C THR A 116 -6.33 5.10 8.08
N GLN A 117 -6.39 6.07 7.17
CA GLN A 117 -7.61 6.46 6.45
C GLN A 117 -7.72 5.79 5.07
N HIS A 118 -6.74 4.98 4.66
CA HIS A 118 -6.75 4.29 3.37
C HIS A 118 -7.93 3.30 3.28
N PRO A 119 -8.84 3.39 2.28
CA PRO A 119 -10.11 2.66 2.30
C PRO A 119 -10.03 1.14 2.47
N MET A 120 -8.96 0.49 1.96
CA MET A 120 -8.76 -0.96 2.10
C MET A 120 -8.38 -1.40 3.53
N TYR A 121 -7.89 -0.49 4.37
CA TYR A 121 -7.24 -0.79 5.65
C TYR A 121 -7.80 0.00 6.85
N ALA A 122 -8.64 1.01 6.62
CA ALA A 122 -9.16 1.90 7.66
C ALA A 122 -10.05 1.22 8.71
N ASN A 123 -10.73 0.13 8.34
CA ASN A 123 -11.59 -0.65 9.25
C ASN A 123 -10.80 -1.61 10.16
N THR A 124 -9.50 -1.40 10.33
CA THR A 124 -8.60 -2.29 11.08
C THR A 124 -7.56 -1.46 11.82
N THR A 125 -7.27 -1.84 13.07
CA THR A 125 -6.13 -1.32 13.82
C THR A 125 -4.90 -2.15 13.46
N TRP A 126 -3.75 -1.49 13.28
CA TRP A 126 -2.52 -2.09 12.81
C TRP A 126 -1.42 -2.02 13.87
N VAL A 127 -0.37 -2.82 13.67
CA VAL A 127 0.87 -2.79 14.42
C VAL A 127 2.03 -2.67 13.42
N VAL A 128 2.81 -1.61 13.53
CA VAL A 128 4.07 -1.44 12.79
C VAL A 128 5.20 -1.90 13.70
N LYS A 129 5.96 -2.92 13.27
CA LYS A 129 7.11 -3.42 14.03
C LYS A 129 8.42 -3.01 13.37
N ARG A 130 9.26 -2.30 14.11
CA ARG A 130 10.59 -1.81 13.71
C ARG A 130 11.67 -2.66 14.38
N TYR A 131 12.79 -2.88 13.70
CA TYR A 131 13.93 -3.61 14.30
C TYR A 131 14.70 -2.73 15.29
N LEU A 132 15.07 -3.34 16.42
CA LEU A 132 15.99 -2.73 17.39
C LEU A 132 17.37 -2.46 16.74
N PRO A 133 18.13 -1.43 17.15
CA PRO A 133 19.46 -1.15 16.61
C PRO A 133 20.41 -2.37 16.67
N GLU A 134 20.41 -3.07 17.79
CA GLU A 134 21.24 -4.25 18.06
C GLU A 134 20.84 -5.41 17.15
N ALA A 135 19.53 -5.57 16.91
CA ALA A 135 19.01 -6.58 15.98
C ALA A 135 19.40 -6.28 14.52
N LYS A 136 19.48 -5.00 14.12
CA LYS A 136 19.96 -4.60 12.79
C LYS A 136 21.43 -4.98 12.60
N VAL A 137 22.27 -4.80 13.62
CA VAL A 137 23.69 -5.24 13.62
C VAL A 137 23.79 -6.77 13.52
N LEU A 138 23.10 -7.52 14.37
CA LEU A 138 23.11 -9.00 14.35
C LEU A 138 22.68 -9.57 13.00
N ILE A 139 21.67 -8.98 12.34
CA ILE A 139 21.23 -9.40 11.00
C ILE A 139 22.37 -9.20 9.97
N GLN A 140 23.08 -8.07 10.03
CA GLN A 140 24.22 -7.77 9.15
C GLN A 140 25.41 -8.70 9.42
N GLU A 141 25.71 -9.03 10.68
CA GLU A 141 26.75 -9.99 11.06
C GLU A 141 26.48 -11.41 10.51
N THR A 142 25.20 -11.82 10.41
CA THR A 142 24.83 -13.07 9.72
C THR A 142 24.93 -13.00 8.18
N ASN A 143 25.54 -11.95 7.63
CA ASN A 143 25.66 -11.66 6.19
C ASN A 143 24.29 -11.56 5.48
N GLN A 144 23.25 -11.09 6.18
CA GLN A 144 21.91 -10.91 5.60
C GLN A 144 21.56 -9.43 5.44
N ASN A 145 20.99 -9.07 4.28
CA ASN A 145 20.31 -7.79 4.10
C ASN A 145 19.04 -7.76 4.96
N ILE A 146 18.84 -6.67 5.71
CA ILE A 146 17.65 -6.43 6.53
C ILE A 146 16.36 -6.56 5.70
N GLU A 147 16.34 -6.10 4.45
CA GLU A 147 15.19 -6.25 3.55
C GLU A 147 14.87 -7.73 3.28
N ALA A 148 15.89 -8.51 2.92
CA ALA A 148 15.76 -9.95 2.65
C ALA A 148 15.35 -10.73 3.91
N HIS A 149 15.90 -10.35 5.07
CA HIS A 149 15.52 -10.92 6.37
C HIS A 149 14.06 -10.59 6.74
N THR A 150 13.62 -9.35 6.53
CA THR A 150 12.22 -8.94 6.78
C THR A 150 11.27 -9.66 5.83
N LYS A 151 11.64 -9.81 4.55
CA LYS A 151 10.90 -10.61 3.57
C LYS A 151 10.79 -12.08 3.99
N LYS A 152 11.87 -12.71 4.44
CA LYS A 152 11.82 -14.08 5.03
C LYS A 152 10.88 -14.15 6.23
N ALA A 153 10.90 -13.19 7.15
CA ALA A 153 10.02 -13.16 8.31
C ALA A 153 8.53 -13.13 7.91
N VAL A 154 8.17 -12.35 6.89
CA VAL A 154 6.82 -12.34 6.29
C VAL A 154 6.48 -13.67 5.63
N GLN A 155 7.40 -14.26 4.87
CA GLN A 155 7.19 -15.57 4.22
C GLN A 155 6.94 -16.69 5.25
N MET A 156 7.72 -16.75 6.33
CA MET A 156 7.53 -17.72 7.42
C MET A 156 6.16 -17.57 8.09
N HIS A 157 5.72 -16.34 8.37
CA HIS A 157 4.40 -16.09 8.96
C HIS A 157 3.25 -16.47 8.00
N VAL A 158 3.40 -16.20 6.70
CA VAL A 158 2.41 -16.62 5.69
C VAL A 158 2.36 -18.15 5.56
N LEU A 159 3.49 -18.85 5.73
CA LEU A 159 3.55 -20.31 5.78
C LEU A 159 2.86 -20.87 7.04
N ALA A 160 3.14 -20.33 8.23
CA ALA A 160 2.44 -20.69 9.47
C ALA A 160 0.92 -20.46 9.35
N ARG A 161 0.52 -19.35 8.73
CA ARG A 161 -0.88 -19.04 8.38
C ARG A 161 -1.49 -20.06 7.41
N ASN A 162 -0.70 -20.66 6.53
CA ASN A 162 -1.16 -21.74 5.66
C ASN A 162 -1.33 -23.06 6.42
N PHE A 163 -0.38 -23.46 7.28
CA PHE A 163 -0.54 -24.63 8.15
C PHE A 163 -1.79 -24.55 9.03
N ALA A 164 -2.05 -23.40 9.67
CA ALA A 164 -3.28 -23.19 10.44
C ALA A 164 -4.56 -23.31 9.60
N ARG A 165 -4.55 -22.83 8.34
CA ARG A 165 -5.67 -23.01 7.38
C ARG A 165 -5.84 -24.47 6.96
N GLN A 166 -4.76 -25.25 6.87
CA GLN A 166 -4.80 -26.67 6.57
C GLN A 166 -5.36 -27.48 7.75
N LEU A 167 -4.84 -27.28 8.96
CA LEU A 167 -5.35 -27.94 10.18
C LEU A 167 -6.86 -27.68 10.36
N LYS A 168 -7.30 -26.42 10.19
CA LYS A 168 -8.72 -26.05 10.25
C LYS A 168 -9.60 -26.82 9.24
N ARG A 169 -9.09 -27.09 8.03
CA ARG A 169 -9.80 -27.91 7.02
C ARG A 169 -9.87 -29.37 7.44
N VAL A 170 -8.77 -29.92 7.96
CA VAL A 170 -8.72 -31.32 8.43
C VAL A 170 -9.69 -31.51 9.59
N MET A 171 -9.62 -30.68 10.63
CA MET A 171 -10.52 -30.76 11.80
C MET A 171 -12.01 -30.66 11.42
N ALA A 172 -12.37 -29.71 10.54
CA ALA A 172 -13.73 -29.56 10.04
C ALA A 172 -14.24 -30.76 9.20
N SER A 173 -13.34 -31.64 8.75
CA SER A 173 -13.67 -32.87 8.00
C SER A 173 -13.66 -34.14 8.86
N SER A 174 -13.24 -34.08 10.14
CA SER A 174 -13.00 -35.28 10.95
C SER A 174 -13.33 -35.19 12.46
N VAL A 175 -13.22 -34.02 13.11
CA VAL A 175 -13.36 -33.87 14.59
C VAL A 175 -14.10 -32.57 14.97
N ASP A 176 -15.14 -32.21 14.22
CA ASP A 176 -15.74 -30.87 14.26
C ASP A 176 -16.41 -30.50 15.61
N SER A 177 -16.88 -31.47 16.39
CA SER A 177 -17.63 -31.21 17.65
C SER A 177 -16.78 -31.09 18.92
N GLN A 178 -15.52 -31.54 18.92
CA GLN A 178 -14.67 -31.55 20.13
C GLN A 178 -13.49 -30.58 20.05
N TYR A 179 -12.93 -30.34 18.85
CA TYR A 179 -11.80 -29.41 18.71
C TYR A 179 -12.22 -27.94 18.88
N GLY A 180 -13.44 -27.60 18.46
CA GLY A 180 -13.95 -26.23 18.53
C GLY A 180 -13.15 -25.25 17.63
N PRO A 181 -13.13 -23.94 17.96
CA PRO A 181 -12.49 -22.93 17.13
C PRO A 181 -10.98 -23.16 16.93
N SER A 182 -10.57 -23.40 15.68
CA SER A 182 -9.16 -23.58 15.33
C SER A 182 -8.36 -22.27 15.41
N LEU A 183 -7.09 -22.38 15.83
CA LEU A 183 -6.11 -21.29 15.81
C LEU A 183 -5.96 -20.69 14.40
N GLN A 184 -5.72 -19.38 14.34
CA GLN A 184 -5.59 -18.61 13.10
C GLN A 184 -4.50 -17.55 13.26
N TYR A 185 -3.77 -17.28 12.18
CA TYR A 185 -2.80 -16.18 12.12
C TYR A 185 -3.36 -15.00 11.32
N ASN A 186 -3.17 -13.80 11.87
CA ASN A 186 -3.47 -12.52 11.21
C ASN A 186 -2.64 -12.32 9.93
N LYS A 187 -3.04 -11.37 9.09
CA LYS A 187 -2.23 -10.91 7.95
C LYS A 187 -0.99 -10.17 8.43
N VAL A 188 0.08 -10.30 7.66
CA VAL A 188 1.31 -9.50 7.77
C VAL A 188 1.75 -9.05 6.39
N TYR A 189 2.31 -7.85 6.32
CA TYR A 189 2.89 -7.24 5.13
C TYR A 189 4.35 -6.89 5.39
N PHE A 190 5.17 -6.97 4.35
CA PHE A 190 6.49 -6.32 4.34
C PHE A 190 6.27 -4.84 4.05
N GLY A 191 6.75 -3.95 4.91
CA GLY A 191 6.68 -2.51 4.71
C GLY A 191 8.06 -1.91 4.46
N MET A 192 8.15 -1.01 3.49
CA MET A 192 9.24 -0.04 3.38
C MET A 192 8.70 1.35 3.70
N THR A 193 9.30 2.06 4.65
CA THR A 193 8.92 3.46 4.93
C THR A 193 9.50 4.42 3.89
N ASP A 194 8.93 5.62 3.82
CA ASP A 194 9.53 6.81 3.19
C ASP A 194 11.00 7.06 3.60
N GLY A 195 11.36 6.80 4.85
CA GLY A 195 12.72 6.82 5.37
C GLY A 195 13.61 5.61 5.01
N ASN A 196 13.18 4.74 4.09
CA ASN A 196 13.83 3.47 3.72
C ASN A 196 14.02 2.48 4.91
N GLU A 197 13.21 2.55 5.96
CA GLU A 197 13.21 1.56 7.04
C GLU A 197 12.35 0.34 6.65
N CYS A 198 12.94 -0.85 6.75
CA CYS A 198 12.23 -2.11 6.63
C CYS A 198 11.46 -2.43 7.92
N VAL A 199 10.15 -2.65 7.80
CA VAL A 199 9.22 -2.96 8.89
C VAL A 199 8.31 -4.14 8.55
N THR A 200 7.65 -4.73 9.55
CA THR A 200 6.45 -5.55 9.31
C THR A 200 5.21 -4.79 9.76
N VAL A 201 4.12 -4.92 8.99
CA VAL A 201 2.82 -4.33 9.33
C VAL A 201 1.81 -5.45 9.50
N GLU A 202 1.20 -5.54 10.69
CA GLU A 202 0.42 -6.67 11.17
C GLU A 202 -0.95 -6.20 11.70
N GLU A 203 -1.99 -7.02 11.59
CA GLU A 203 -3.30 -6.68 12.17
C GLU A 203 -3.24 -6.77 13.70
N TYR A 204 -3.68 -5.73 14.41
CA TYR A 204 -3.66 -5.65 15.87
C TYR A 204 -4.55 -6.72 16.52
N VAL A 205 -4.07 -7.31 17.62
CA VAL A 205 -4.81 -8.24 18.46
C VAL A 205 -5.12 -7.53 19.77
N ASP A 206 -6.39 -7.47 20.13
CA ASP A 206 -6.86 -6.91 21.40
C ASP A 206 -6.79 -7.96 22.53
N GLY A 207 -6.79 -7.49 23.78
CA GLY A 207 -6.67 -8.33 24.98
C GLY A 207 -5.22 -8.69 25.35
N LYS A 208 -5.07 -9.76 26.14
CA LYS A 208 -3.78 -10.17 26.71
C LYS A 208 -2.98 -11.03 25.74
N PHE A 209 -1.84 -10.52 25.28
CA PHE A 209 -0.88 -11.32 24.52
C PHE A 209 -0.23 -12.40 25.42
N ILE A 210 -0.28 -13.66 24.98
CA ILE A 210 0.29 -14.82 25.69
C ILE A 210 1.15 -15.62 24.71
N LYS A 211 2.36 -15.98 25.13
CA LYS A 211 3.21 -16.97 24.45
C LYS A 211 2.87 -18.33 25.05
N TYR A 212 2.50 -19.31 24.21
CA TYR A 212 2.10 -20.65 24.66
C TYR A 212 3.25 -21.66 24.61
N ILE A 213 4.09 -21.60 23.56
CA ILE A 213 5.25 -22.47 23.35
C ILE A 213 6.42 -21.57 22.93
N ASN A 214 7.66 -21.95 23.29
CA ASN A 214 8.87 -21.26 22.84
C ASN A 214 9.58 -21.96 21.67
N ASN A 215 10.62 -21.29 21.18
CA ASN A 215 11.54 -21.74 20.13
C ASN A 215 12.32 -23.03 20.47
N ASP A 216 12.30 -23.45 21.74
CA ASP A 216 12.99 -24.63 22.27
C ASP A 216 11.99 -25.78 22.55
N GLY A 217 10.73 -25.64 22.13
CA GLY A 217 9.64 -26.60 22.36
C GLY A 217 9.01 -26.55 23.76
N ILE A 218 9.51 -25.68 24.65
CA ILE A 218 9.06 -25.59 26.05
C ILE A 218 7.72 -24.86 26.13
N SER A 219 6.78 -25.43 26.90
CA SER A 219 5.48 -24.81 27.19
C SER A 219 5.66 -23.63 28.14
N CYS A 220 5.04 -22.50 27.83
CA CYS A 220 5.09 -21.26 28.61
C CYS A 220 3.86 -21.05 29.52
N VAL A 221 2.89 -21.96 29.46
CA VAL A 221 1.71 -22.06 30.33
C VAL A 221 1.44 -23.54 30.66
N GLU A 222 0.51 -23.82 31.57
CA GLU A 222 0.11 -25.17 31.94
C GLU A 222 -0.28 -26.05 30.73
N GLN A 223 0.12 -27.31 30.74
CA GLN A 223 -0.18 -28.26 29.66
C GLN A 223 -1.66 -28.72 29.65
N SER A 224 -2.40 -28.43 30.71
CA SER A 224 -3.85 -28.63 30.81
C SER A 224 -4.68 -27.51 30.18
N ASP A 225 -4.06 -26.41 29.74
CA ASP A 225 -4.73 -25.31 29.04
C ASP A 225 -5.08 -25.70 27.59
N ASP A 226 -6.35 -25.53 27.21
CA ASP A 226 -6.88 -25.87 25.89
C ASP A 226 -6.16 -25.16 24.73
N MET A 227 -5.76 -23.90 24.93
CA MET A 227 -5.04 -23.12 23.92
C MET A 227 -3.57 -23.56 23.81
N CYS A 228 -2.96 -24.01 24.91
CA CYS A 228 -1.65 -24.67 24.92
C CYS A 228 -1.70 -26.00 24.16
N GLN A 229 -2.70 -26.84 24.41
CA GLN A 229 -2.89 -28.11 23.69
C GLN A 229 -3.14 -27.88 22.19
N LYS A 230 -3.93 -26.88 21.82
CA LYS A 230 -4.15 -26.47 20.43
C LYS A 230 -2.89 -25.90 19.77
N ALA A 231 -2.03 -25.21 20.52
CA ALA A 231 -0.73 -24.75 20.02
C ALA A 231 0.22 -25.93 19.74
N HIS A 232 0.25 -26.94 20.63
CA HIS A 232 1.03 -28.17 20.42
C HIS A 232 0.50 -29.00 19.25
N CYS A 233 -0.82 -29.15 19.12
CA CYS A 233 -1.46 -29.80 17.99
C CYS A 233 -1.08 -29.12 16.65
N LEU A 234 -1.10 -27.78 16.60
CA LEU A 234 -0.69 -27.03 15.41
C LEU A 234 0.82 -27.16 15.12
N ALA A 235 1.67 -27.17 16.15
CA ALA A 235 3.11 -27.39 15.98
C ALA A 235 3.39 -28.78 15.38
N HIS A 236 2.80 -29.83 15.96
CA HIS A 236 2.92 -31.21 15.46
C HIS A 236 2.36 -31.37 14.05
N PHE A 237 1.19 -30.77 13.76
CA PHE A 237 0.59 -30.78 12.42
C PHE A 237 1.44 -30.03 11.37
N SER A 238 2.35 -29.14 11.78
CA SER A 238 3.29 -28.45 10.88
C SER A 238 4.63 -29.17 10.69
N TYR A 239 4.81 -30.34 11.33
CA TYR A 239 6.00 -31.19 11.22
C TYR A 239 5.78 -32.40 10.30
N GLU A 240 4.56 -32.95 10.28
CA GLU A 240 4.11 -34.05 9.40
C GLU A 240 3.83 -33.58 7.95
#